data_AF-A0A3F3ML23-F1
#
_entry.id   AF-A0A3F3ML23-F1
#
_cell.length_a   1.000
_cell.length_b   1.000
_cell.length_c   1.000
_cell.angle_alpha   90.00
_cell.angle_beta   90.00
_cell.angle_gamma   90.00
#
_symmetry.space_group_name_H-M   'P 1'
#
loop_
_entity.id
_entity.type
_entity.pdbx_description
1 polymer ?
#
loop_
_entity_poly.entity_id
_entity_poly.type
_entity_poly.pdbx_seq_one_letter_code
_entity_poly.pdbx_strand_id
1 'polypeptide(L)'
;KEKDLAFVASNQNQYSCVVYLQFKKVGGYQNFLIMGDAGWEAEYELLKDYPNLKIDVLVLGHHGSKHSSAYDFLATLKPKLAIASAGFDNRYGHPSQQVIARLKALHIPLKSTVEQGTLSFVLENHKIILHDRRLDRLWLSRGF
;
A
#
# COMPACT_ATOMS: atom_id res chain seq x y z
N LYS A 1 1.60 -32.69 -31.12
CA LYS A 1 1.57 -31.20 -31.17
C LYS A 1 1.74 -30.70 -29.74
N GLU A 2 2.95 -30.80 -29.21
CA GLU A 2 3.30 -30.53 -27.79
C GLU A 2 4.53 -29.60 -27.74
N LYS A 3 4.39 -28.35 -28.21
CA LYS A 3 5.52 -27.39 -28.23
C LYS A 3 5.19 -25.95 -27.80
N ASP A 4 4.05 -25.70 -27.14
CA ASP A 4 3.65 -24.34 -26.72
C ASP A 4 3.41 -24.15 -25.21
N LEU A 5 3.87 -25.05 -24.34
CA LEU A 5 3.85 -24.83 -22.88
C LEU A 5 5.07 -24.03 -22.38
N ALA A 6 5.56 -23.11 -23.21
CA ALA A 6 6.73 -22.29 -22.90
C ALA A 6 6.38 -21.21 -21.87
N PHE A 7 6.96 -21.36 -20.68
CA PHE A 7 7.26 -20.28 -19.73
C PHE A 7 6.07 -19.54 -19.12
N VAL A 8 5.30 -20.23 -18.28
CA VAL A 8 4.68 -19.54 -17.14
C VAL A 8 5.82 -19.21 -16.18
N ALA A 9 6.37 -17.99 -16.28
CA ALA A 9 7.26 -17.48 -15.24
C ALA A 9 6.50 -17.60 -13.91
N SER A 10 6.97 -18.47 -13.03
CA SER A 10 6.42 -18.58 -11.68
C SER A 10 6.56 -17.22 -11.03
N ASN A 11 5.45 -16.51 -10.89
CA ASN A 11 5.45 -15.14 -10.43
C ASN A 11 5.66 -15.16 -8.91
N GLN A 12 6.93 -15.18 -8.46
CA GLN A 12 7.33 -15.33 -7.05
C GLN A 12 6.67 -14.29 -6.11
N ASN A 13 6.20 -13.16 -6.65
CA ASN A 13 5.46 -12.12 -5.92
C ASN A 13 4.13 -12.62 -5.33
N GLN A 14 3.56 -13.70 -5.87
CA GLN A 14 2.31 -14.31 -5.39
C GLN A 14 2.47 -15.03 -4.04
N TYR A 15 3.70 -15.20 -3.54
CA TYR A 15 3.99 -15.70 -2.19
C TYR A 15 4.20 -14.57 -1.16
N SER A 16 3.86 -13.33 -1.52
CA SER A 16 3.95 -12.22 -0.57
C SER A 16 3.09 -12.49 0.65
N CYS A 17 3.68 -12.35 1.83
CA CYS A 17 2.96 -12.42 3.09
C CYS A 17 2.10 -11.16 3.23
N VAL A 18 0.80 -11.28 2.98
CA VAL A 18 -0.18 -10.23 3.26
C VAL A 18 -0.42 -10.22 4.77
N VAL A 19 -0.15 -9.08 5.41
CA VAL A 19 -0.27 -8.94 6.87
C VAL A 19 -1.43 -8.00 7.19
N TYR A 20 -2.41 -8.51 7.95
CA TYR A 20 -3.47 -7.73 8.54
C TYR A 20 -3.19 -7.52 10.03
N LEU A 21 -3.11 -6.27 10.47
CA LEU A 21 -2.91 -5.89 11.87
C LEU A 21 -4.12 -5.13 12.38
N GLN A 22 -4.63 -5.55 13.54
CA GLN A 22 -5.71 -4.88 14.24
C GLN A 22 -5.30 -4.51 15.66
N PHE A 23 -5.32 -3.22 15.96
CA PHE A 23 -5.15 -2.71 17.32
C PHE A 23 -6.52 -2.55 17.98
N LYS A 24 -6.78 -3.34 19.03
CA LYS A 24 -8.05 -3.28 19.78
C LYS A 24 -7.98 -2.22 20.87
N LYS A 25 -9.13 -1.61 21.19
CA LYS A 25 -9.29 -0.63 22.28
C LYS A 25 -8.42 0.63 22.11
N VAL A 26 -8.17 1.05 20.88
CA VAL A 26 -7.50 2.33 20.55
C VAL A 26 -8.37 3.13 19.59
N GLY A 27 -8.30 4.47 19.65
CA GLY A 27 -8.89 5.35 18.64
C GLY A 27 -7.93 5.64 17.48
N GLY A 28 -8.38 6.40 16.48
CA GLY A 28 -7.57 6.71 15.30
C GLY A 28 -7.52 5.57 14.29
N TYR A 29 -6.35 5.32 13.71
CA TYR A 29 -6.11 4.20 12.78
C TYR A 29 -6.00 2.88 13.54
N GLN A 30 -6.85 1.89 13.24
CA GLN A 30 -6.90 0.63 14.00
C GLN A 30 -6.55 -0.58 13.15
N ASN A 31 -6.93 -0.57 11.87
CA ASN A 31 -6.83 -1.71 10.98
C ASN A 31 -5.87 -1.39 9.82
N PHE A 32 -4.81 -2.16 9.73
CA PHE A 32 -3.76 -1.99 8.73
C PHE A 32 -3.70 -3.23 7.87
N LEU A 33 -3.69 -3.04 6.54
CA LEU A 33 -3.40 -4.11 5.59
C LEU A 33 -2.11 -3.79 4.86
N ILE A 34 -1.15 -4.71 4.93
CA ILE A 34 0.16 -4.59 4.28
C ILE A 34 0.24 -5.68 3.23
N MET A 35 0.25 -5.26 1.96
CA MET A 35 0.17 -6.20 0.83
C MET A 35 1.54 -6.77 0.42
N GLY A 36 2.66 -6.17 0.86
CA GLY A 36 3.99 -6.58 0.36
C GLY A 36 4.08 -6.40 -1.16
N ASP A 37 4.50 -7.43 -1.89
CA ASP A 37 4.52 -7.45 -3.36
C ASP A 37 3.28 -8.13 -3.98
N ALA A 38 2.22 -8.33 -3.19
CA ALA A 38 0.98 -8.93 -3.67
C ALA A 38 0.30 -8.07 -4.76
N GLY A 39 -0.25 -8.75 -5.77
CA GLY A 39 -0.99 -8.15 -6.89
C GLY A 39 -2.47 -8.53 -6.90
N TRP A 40 -3.10 -8.37 -8.06
CA TRP A 40 -4.54 -8.58 -8.23
C TRP A 40 -5.06 -9.95 -7.82
N GLU A 41 -4.30 -11.03 -8.01
CA GLU A 41 -4.75 -12.37 -7.62
C GLU A 41 -4.94 -12.50 -6.11
N ALA A 42 -4.00 -11.97 -5.32
CA ALA A 42 -4.10 -11.95 -3.87
C ALA A 42 -5.21 -11.00 -3.38
N GLU A 43 -5.41 -9.87 -4.07
CA GLU A 43 -6.52 -8.95 -3.79
C GLU A 43 -7.88 -9.63 -4.02
N TYR A 44 -8.00 -10.40 -5.10
CA TYR A 44 -9.22 -11.15 -5.41
C TYR A 44 -9.55 -12.21 -4.35
N GLU A 45 -8.57 -13.04 -3.97
CA GLU A 45 -8.81 -14.03 -2.91
C GLU A 45 -9.12 -13.36 -1.57
N LEU A 46 -8.48 -12.22 -1.25
CA LEU A 46 -8.78 -11.48 -0.03
C LEU A 46 -10.21 -10.93 -0.01
N LEU A 47 -10.74 -10.44 -1.14
CA LEU A 47 -12.15 -10.01 -1.23
C LEU A 47 -13.12 -11.17 -1.10
N LYS A 48 -12.77 -12.33 -1.64
CA LYS A 48 -13.62 -13.53 -1.59
C LYS A 48 -13.73 -14.05 -0.16
N ASP A 49 -12.60 -14.12 0.56
CA ASP A 49 -12.55 -14.64 1.92
C ASP A 49 -13.01 -13.60 2.97
N TYR A 50 -12.75 -12.32 2.71
CA TYR A 50 -13.01 -11.22 3.65
C TYR A 50 -13.66 -9.99 2.97
N PRO A 51 -14.87 -10.12 2.40
CA PRO A 51 -15.52 -9.03 1.63
C PRO A 51 -15.86 -7.79 2.47
N ASN A 52 -15.92 -7.96 3.80
CA ASN A 52 -16.25 -6.89 4.76
C ASN A 52 -15.04 -6.48 5.62
N LEU A 53 -13.82 -6.80 5.18
CA LEU A 53 -12.60 -6.46 5.95
C LEU A 53 -12.50 -4.94 6.11
N LYS A 54 -12.43 -4.49 7.37
CA LYS A 54 -12.26 -3.07 7.67
C LYS A 54 -10.78 -2.73 7.56
N ILE A 55 -10.46 -1.71 6.77
CA ILE A 55 -9.10 -1.23 6.60
C ILE A 55 -9.09 0.27 6.79
N ASP A 56 -8.27 0.76 7.71
CA ASP A 56 -8.01 2.19 7.85
C ASP A 56 -6.81 2.60 7.00
N VAL A 57 -5.74 1.79 7.02
CA VAL A 57 -4.51 2.06 6.27
C VAL A 57 -4.17 0.88 5.38
N LEU A 58 -4.03 1.13 4.08
CA LEU A 58 -3.55 0.16 3.10
C LEU A 58 -2.13 0.53 2.67
N VAL A 59 -1.16 -0.35 2.91
CA VAL A 59 0.14 -0.27 2.26
C VAL A 59 0.04 -1.02 0.93
N LEU A 60 0.16 -0.27 -0.16
CA LEU A 60 -0.10 -0.75 -1.51
C LEU A 60 0.82 -1.91 -1.88
N GLY A 61 0.25 -2.88 -2.59
CA GLY A 61 0.99 -4.01 -3.14
C GLY A 61 2.02 -3.55 -4.17
N HIS A 62 3.20 -4.17 -4.15
CA HIS A 62 4.28 -3.93 -5.09
C HIS A 62 4.56 -2.44 -5.31
N HIS A 63 4.65 -1.70 -4.20
CA HIS A 63 4.92 -0.26 -4.17
C HIS A 63 3.90 0.64 -4.92
N GLY A 64 2.73 0.10 -5.30
CA GLY A 64 1.73 0.78 -6.14
C GLY A 64 1.93 0.55 -7.64
N SER A 65 2.43 -0.63 -8.03
CA SER A 65 2.52 -1.04 -9.42
C SER A 65 1.16 -1.05 -10.14
N LYS A 66 1.16 -0.90 -11.46
CA LYS A 66 -0.05 -0.92 -12.29
C LYS A 66 -0.85 -2.22 -12.17
N HIS A 67 -0.19 -3.31 -11.75
CA HIS A 67 -0.71 -4.66 -11.55
C HIS A 67 -1.12 -4.96 -10.09
N SER A 68 -1.17 -3.95 -9.23
CA SER A 68 -1.80 -4.03 -7.91
C SER A 68 -2.89 -2.97 -7.78
N SER A 69 -3.52 -2.93 -6.61
CA SER A 69 -4.54 -1.99 -6.20
C SER A 69 -5.64 -1.87 -7.27
N ALA A 70 -6.29 -2.99 -7.56
CA ALA A 70 -7.42 -3.06 -8.47
C ALA A 70 -8.53 -2.11 -8.02
N TYR A 71 -9.30 -1.57 -8.98
CA TYR A 71 -10.38 -0.64 -8.67
C TYR A 71 -11.41 -1.26 -7.73
N ASP A 72 -11.87 -2.48 -8.03
CA ASP A 72 -12.89 -3.16 -7.24
C ASP A 72 -12.41 -3.48 -5.82
N PHE A 73 -11.12 -3.82 -5.66
CA PHE A 73 -10.50 -4.01 -4.35
C PHE A 73 -10.54 -2.74 -3.51
N LEU A 74 -10.08 -1.62 -4.07
CA LEU A 74 -10.11 -0.33 -3.40
C LEU A 74 -11.54 0.17 -3.13
N ALA A 75 -12.45 -0.04 -4.08
CA ALA A 75 -13.84 0.38 -4.00
C ALA A 75 -14.64 -0.44 -2.97
N THR A 76 -14.27 -1.71 -2.76
CA THR A 76 -14.91 -2.59 -1.78
C THR A 76 -14.42 -2.29 -0.38
N LEU A 77 -13.09 -2.27 -0.17
CA LEU A 77 -12.52 -2.16 1.18
C LEU A 77 -12.37 -0.72 1.68
N LYS A 78 -12.39 0.27 0.78
CA LYS A 78 -12.42 1.73 1.05
C LYS A 78 -11.47 2.17 2.17
N PRO A 79 -10.16 1.93 2.05
CA PRO A 79 -9.20 2.36 3.06
C PRO A 79 -9.25 3.89 3.24
N LYS A 80 -9.06 4.36 4.48
CA LYS A 80 -9.02 5.81 4.78
C LYS A 80 -7.74 6.46 4.29
N LEU A 81 -6.67 5.68 4.13
CA LEU A 81 -5.37 6.13 3.66
C LEU A 81 -4.68 5.00 2.90
N ALA A 82 -4.13 5.31 1.73
CA ALA A 82 -3.20 4.47 1.01
C ALA A 82 -1.76 4.96 1.19
N ILE A 83 -0.81 4.02 1.29
CA ILE A 83 0.62 4.30 1.40
C ILE A 83 1.37 3.60 0.28
N ALA A 84 2.07 4.38 -0.54
CA ALA A 84 3.08 3.89 -1.46
C ALA A 84 4.46 3.93 -0.78
N SER A 85 4.92 2.78 -0.27
CA SER A 85 6.32 2.62 0.13
C SER A 85 7.13 2.48 -1.14
N ALA A 86 7.82 3.53 -1.60
CA ALA A 86 8.63 3.51 -2.81
C ALA A 86 9.96 4.24 -2.56
N GLY A 87 10.99 3.86 -3.31
CA GLY A 87 12.29 4.54 -3.30
C GLY A 87 12.25 5.87 -4.06
N PHE A 88 13.02 6.85 -3.58
CA PHE A 88 13.27 8.10 -4.32
C PHE A 88 13.96 7.78 -5.66
N ASP A 89 13.52 8.43 -6.74
CA ASP A 89 14.00 8.17 -8.10
C ASP A 89 13.87 6.69 -8.53
N ASN A 90 12.79 6.02 -8.10
CA ASN A 90 12.57 4.65 -8.53
C ASN A 90 12.34 4.62 -10.04
N ARG A 91 13.17 3.84 -10.73
CA ARG A 91 13.16 3.67 -12.19
C ARG A 91 11.88 3.06 -12.74
N TYR A 92 11.01 2.56 -11.86
CA TYR A 92 9.75 1.90 -12.21
C TYR A 92 8.55 2.86 -12.26
N GLY A 93 8.71 4.11 -11.81
CA GLY A 93 7.63 5.11 -11.79
C GLY A 93 6.50 4.73 -10.83
N HIS A 94 6.82 4.16 -9.68
CA HIS A 94 5.87 3.77 -8.64
C HIS A 94 5.68 4.88 -7.58
N PRO A 95 4.44 5.11 -7.08
CA PRO A 95 3.20 4.46 -7.51
C PRO A 95 2.82 4.86 -8.94
N SER A 96 2.32 3.89 -9.71
CA SER A 96 1.96 4.10 -11.12
C SER A 96 0.82 5.11 -11.28
N GLN A 97 0.80 5.81 -12.41
CA GLN A 97 -0.26 6.79 -12.72
C GLN A 97 -1.66 6.14 -12.70
N GLN A 98 -1.77 4.86 -13.11
CA GLN A 98 -3.01 4.12 -13.05
C GLN A 98 -3.51 3.93 -11.61
N VAL A 99 -2.63 3.56 -10.68
CA VAL A 99 -2.99 3.41 -9.26
C VAL A 99 -3.36 4.76 -8.66
N ILE A 100 -2.60 5.81 -8.95
CA ILE A 100 -2.93 7.18 -8.51
C ILE A 100 -4.31 7.60 -9.02
N ALA A 101 -4.63 7.34 -10.29
CA ALA A 101 -5.93 7.66 -10.87
C ALA A 101 -7.08 6.91 -10.19
N ARG A 102 -6.92 5.62 -9.89
CA ARG A 102 -7.93 4.83 -9.15
C ARG A 102 -8.16 5.38 -7.75
N LEU A 103 -7.10 5.68 -7.01
CA LEU A 103 -7.19 6.25 -5.66
C LEU A 103 -7.89 7.61 -5.67
N LYS A 104 -7.56 8.48 -6.64
CA LYS A 104 -8.23 9.77 -6.83
C LYS A 104 -9.71 9.62 -7.15
N ALA A 105 -10.08 8.72 -8.07
CA ALA A 105 -11.47 8.46 -8.43
C ALA A 105 -12.32 7.98 -7.24
N LEU A 106 -11.69 7.27 -6.30
CA LEU A 106 -12.32 6.76 -5.09
C LEU A 106 -12.17 7.68 -3.87
N HIS A 107 -11.56 8.86 -4.04
CA HIS A 107 -11.28 9.82 -2.98
C HIS A 107 -10.47 9.22 -1.82
N ILE A 108 -9.56 8.28 -2.12
CA ILE A 108 -8.65 7.68 -1.15
C ILE A 108 -7.36 8.50 -1.12
N PRO A 109 -7.03 9.15 0.02
CA PRO A 109 -5.77 9.88 0.16
C PRO A 109 -4.57 8.96 -0.03
N LEU A 110 -3.53 9.46 -0.69
CA LEU A 110 -2.27 8.75 -0.90
C LEU A 110 -1.13 9.51 -0.19
N LYS A 111 -0.31 8.78 0.58
CA LYS A 111 1.01 9.23 1.03
C LYS A 111 2.08 8.32 0.44
N SER A 112 3.27 8.88 0.21
CA SER A 112 4.43 8.13 -0.25
C SER A 112 5.66 8.43 0.60
N THR A 113 6.45 7.39 0.89
CA THR A 113 7.75 7.56 1.55
C THR A 113 8.72 8.43 0.73
N VAL A 114 8.53 8.52 -0.59
CA VAL A 114 9.31 9.40 -1.46
C VAL A 114 9.06 10.86 -1.14
N GLU A 115 7.82 11.22 -0.83
CA GLU A 115 7.39 12.60 -0.60
C GLU A 115 7.50 12.99 0.88
N GLN A 116 7.12 12.09 1.78
CA GLN A 116 7.00 12.37 3.22
C GLN A 116 8.12 11.75 4.08
N GLY A 117 9.08 11.03 3.49
CA GLY A 117 10.14 10.36 4.24
C GLY A 117 9.59 9.20 5.08
N THR A 118 10.06 9.05 6.33
CA THR A 118 9.52 8.03 7.23
C THR A 118 8.10 8.40 7.66
N LEU A 119 7.14 7.50 7.39
CA LEU A 119 5.81 7.53 7.98
C LEU A 119 5.82 6.70 9.28
N SER A 120 5.34 7.24 10.39
CA SER A 120 5.31 6.58 11.70
C SER A 120 3.90 6.62 12.28
N PHE A 121 3.34 5.45 12.58
CA PHE A 121 2.09 5.33 13.32
C PHE A 121 2.42 5.10 14.79
N VAL A 122 2.08 6.07 15.65
CA VAL A 122 2.46 6.08 17.06
C VAL A 122 1.20 6.06 17.92
N LEU A 123 1.19 5.20 18.95
CA LEU A 123 0.13 5.16 19.95
C LEU A 123 0.36 6.27 20.98
N GLU A 124 -0.48 7.30 20.95
CA GLU A 124 -0.44 8.46 21.84
C GLU A 124 -1.84 8.69 22.41
N ASN A 125 -1.96 8.85 23.73
CA ASN A 125 -3.25 9.13 24.40
C ASN A 125 -4.36 8.15 23.97
N HIS A 126 -4.05 6.85 23.90
CA HIS A 126 -4.96 5.78 23.44
C HIS A 126 -5.45 5.92 21.99
N LYS A 127 -4.76 6.69 21.14
CA LYS A 127 -5.04 6.82 19.71
C LYS A 127 -3.79 6.56 18.88
N ILE A 128 -3.93 5.85 17.77
CA ILE A 128 -2.83 5.72 16.81
C ILE A 128 -2.89 6.90 15.84
N ILE A 129 -1.81 7.69 15.83
CA ILE A 129 -1.66 8.92 15.05
C ILE A 129 -0.53 8.74 14.04
N LEU A 130 -0.70 9.30 12.84
CA LEU A 130 0.32 9.30 11.78
C LEU A 130 1.20 10.55 11.89
N HIS A 131 2.51 10.33 11.94
CA HIS A 131 3.54 11.35 11.81
C HIS A 131 4.36 11.11 10.53
N ASP A 132 4.84 12.18 9.90
CA ASP A 132 5.82 12.10 8.82
C ASP A 132 7.09 12.89 9.13
N ARG A 133 8.26 12.34 8.75
CA ARG A 133 9.58 12.82 9.20
C ARG A 133 10.52 13.18 8.05
N ARG A 134 10.04 13.91 7.05
CA ARG A 134 10.96 14.47 6.03
C ARG A 134 11.74 15.68 6.54
N LEU A 135 11.14 16.49 7.41
CA LEU A 135 11.70 17.78 7.84
C LEU A 135 12.31 17.77 9.25
N ASP A 136 12.08 16.73 10.06
CA ASP A 136 12.56 16.65 11.44
C ASP A 136 14.07 16.35 11.59
N ARG A 137 14.75 16.01 10.50
CA ARG A 137 16.21 15.79 10.47
C ARG A 137 16.82 16.36 9.17
N LEU A 138 16.89 17.68 9.07
CA LEU A 138 17.68 18.38 8.05
C LEU A 138 19.19 18.36 8.43
N TRP A 139 19.84 17.19 8.43
CA TRP A 139 21.32 17.14 8.48
C TRP A 139 21.95 17.27 7.10
N LEU A 140 21.14 17.47 6.05
CA LEU A 140 21.57 17.73 4.68
C LEU A 140 20.86 18.98 4.14
N SER A 141 21.08 20.12 4.79
CA SER A 141 21.14 21.38 4.05
C SER A 141 22.39 21.33 3.18
N ARG A 142 22.27 20.85 1.94
CA ARG A 142 23.25 21.21 0.92
C ARG A 142 23.04 22.70 0.66
N GLY A 143 23.88 23.52 1.28
CA GLY A 143 24.00 24.93 0.93
C GLY A 143 24.30 25.02 -0.57
N PHE A 144 23.48 25.80 -1.27
CA PHE A 144 23.83 26.38 -2.55
C PHE A 144 24.52 27.73 -2.29
#